data_AF-A0A5B7E2U6-F1
#
_entry.id   AF-A0A5B7E2U6-F1
#
_cell.length_a   1.000
_cell.length_b   1.000
_cell.length_c   1.000
_cell.angle_alpha   90.00
_cell.angle_beta   90.00
_cell.angle_gamma   90.00
#
_symmetry.space_group_name_H-M   'P 1'
#
loop_
_entity.id
_entity.type
_entity.pdbx_description
1 polymer ?
#
loop_
_entity_poly.entity_id
_entity_poly.type
_entity_poly.pdbx_seq_one_letter_code
_entity_poly.pdbx_strand_id
1 'polypeptide(L)' 'MAKSKNHTNHNQNRKAHRNPIRRPKKQKHPSMRGVEPKFLRNMKFARKHNLPGPKQKMVAAARAKKREALAAKISSV' A
#
# COMPACT_ATOMS: atom_id res chain seq x y z
N MET A 1 -4.03 12.32 60.41
CA MET A 1 -3.82 12.33 58.93
C MET A 1 -5.18 12.19 58.27
N ALA A 2 -5.66 13.24 57.61
CA ALA A 2 -7.01 13.23 57.02
C ALA A 2 -7.02 12.43 55.71
N LYS A 3 -8.06 11.61 55.50
CA LYS A 3 -8.18 10.77 54.29
C LYS A 3 -8.43 11.66 53.06
N SER A 4 -7.72 11.38 51.96
CA SER A 4 -7.93 12.02 50.65
C SER A 4 -8.59 11.04 49.67
N LYS A 5 -8.97 11.54 48.48
CA LYS A 5 -9.57 10.70 47.43
C LYS A 5 -8.49 9.89 46.70
N ASN A 6 -8.70 8.58 46.58
CA ASN A 6 -7.71 7.66 46.02
C ASN A 6 -7.63 7.66 44.47
N HIS A 7 -8.74 7.94 43.76
CA HIS A 7 -8.78 7.94 42.28
C HIS A 7 -9.95 8.76 41.71
N THR A 8 -9.79 9.35 40.51
CA THR A 8 -10.90 10.00 39.77
C THR A 8 -10.67 10.08 38.25
N ASN A 9 -11.73 9.80 37.47
CA ASN A 9 -11.79 9.98 36.01
C ASN A 9 -12.67 11.19 35.61
N HIS A 10 -13.11 12.01 36.57
CA HIS A 10 -14.21 12.98 36.37
C HIS A 10 -13.99 14.02 35.24
N ASN A 11 -12.75 14.47 35.01
CA ASN A 11 -12.43 15.49 34.00
C ASN A 11 -11.60 14.94 32.83
N GLN A 12 -11.33 13.63 32.76
CA GLN A 12 -10.48 13.13 31.66
C GLN A 12 -11.23 13.17 30.33
N ASN A 13 -12.50 12.78 30.32
CA ASN A 13 -13.32 12.80 29.11
C ASN A 13 -13.43 14.22 28.52
N ARG A 14 -13.70 15.20 29.37
CA ARG A 14 -13.78 16.62 28.97
C ARG A 14 -12.48 17.10 28.34
N LYS A 15 -11.33 16.81 28.95
CA LYS A 15 -10.01 17.16 28.38
C LYS A 15 -9.74 16.44 27.06
N ALA A 16 -10.08 15.16 26.97
CA ALA A 16 -9.91 14.37 25.75
C ALA A 16 -10.81 14.86 24.60
N HIS A 17 -11.95 15.49 24.89
CA HIS A 17 -12.81 16.10 23.87
C HIS A 17 -12.51 17.57 23.57
N ARG A 18 -11.79 18.30 24.45
CA ARG A 18 -11.25 19.64 24.12
C ARG A 18 -10.33 19.58 22.88
N ASN A 19 -9.52 18.53 22.80
CA ASN A 19 -8.74 18.18 21.62
C ASN A 19 -9.38 16.96 20.96
N PRO A 20 -10.20 17.09 19.91
CA PRO A 20 -11.00 15.99 19.39
C PRO A 20 -10.18 14.71 19.20
N ILE A 21 -10.70 13.58 19.70
CA ILE A 21 -10.08 12.27 19.51
C ILE A 21 -10.16 11.90 18.03
N ARG A 22 -9.10 12.22 17.29
CA ARG A 22 -9.03 11.98 15.84
C ARG A 22 -8.72 10.52 15.57
N ARG A 23 -9.42 9.94 14.58
CA ARG A 23 -9.09 8.63 14.04
C ARG A 23 -7.70 8.66 13.36
N PRO A 24 -6.94 7.55 13.36
CA PRO A 24 -5.70 7.49 12.63
C PRO A 24 -5.93 7.73 11.13
N LYS A 25 -5.02 8.49 10.50
CA LYS A 25 -5.12 8.80 9.07
C LYS A 25 -4.85 7.53 8.24
N LYS A 26 -5.77 7.18 7.36
CA LYS A 26 -5.57 6.11 6.36
C LYS A 26 -4.85 6.69 5.14
N GLN A 27 -3.75 6.08 4.74
CA GLN A 27 -3.00 6.45 3.53
C GLN A 27 -3.29 5.45 2.42
N LYS A 28 -3.28 5.89 1.16
CA LYS A 28 -3.48 5.01 -0.01
C LYS A 28 -2.41 3.91 -0.09
N HIS A 29 -1.19 4.24 0.32
CA HIS A 29 -0.06 3.32 0.34
C HIS A 29 0.51 3.22 1.77
N PRO A 30 0.22 2.14 2.50
CA PRO A 30 0.78 1.91 3.83
C PRO A 30 2.26 1.50 3.74
N SER A 31 2.97 1.55 4.88
CA SER A 31 4.33 1.05 4.96
C SER A 31 4.35 -0.49 4.89
N MET A 32 5.42 -1.06 4.33
CA MET A 32 5.63 -2.51 4.26
C MET A 32 6.46 -3.05 5.45
N ARG A 33 6.44 -2.32 6.58
CA ARG A 33 7.17 -2.72 7.79
C ARG A 33 6.46 -3.92 8.43
N GLY A 34 7.21 -4.98 8.73
CA GLY A 34 6.67 -6.23 9.26
C GLY A 34 6.24 -7.25 8.20
N VAL A 35 6.39 -6.94 6.91
CA VAL A 35 6.23 -7.93 5.84
C VAL A 35 7.44 -8.87 5.80
N GLU A 36 7.21 -10.11 5.38
CA GLU A 36 8.24 -11.16 5.31
C GLU A 36 9.50 -10.69 4.55
N PRO A 37 10.70 -10.84 5.13
CA PRO A 37 11.94 -10.38 4.52
C PRO A 37 12.25 -11.01 3.16
N LYS A 38 11.92 -12.30 2.95
CA LYS A 38 12.16 -13.01 1.68
C LYS A 38 11.32 -12.41 0.55
N PHE A 39 10.03 -12.19 0.78
CA PHE A 39 9.16 -11.46 -0.13
C PHE A 39 9.70 -10.05 -0.45
N LEU A 40 10.10 -9.28 0.58
CA LEU A 40 10.60 -7.92 0.38
C LEU A 40 11.88 -7.89 -0.46
N ARG A 41 12.80 -8.85 -0.26
CA ARG A 41 14.01 -9.00 -1.07
C ARG A 41 13.68 -9.24 -2.54
N ASN A 42 12.80 -10.20 -2.82
CA ASN A 42 12.37 -10.49 -4.19
C ASN A 42 11.70 -9.28 -4.85
N MET A 43 10.74 -8.66 -4.17
CA MET A 43 10.03 -7.48 -4.67
C MET A 43 10.98 -6.31 -4.96
N LYS A 44 12.02 -6.11 -4.13
CA LYS A 44 13.07 -5.09 -4.37
C LYS A 44 13.81 -5.36 -5.68
N PHE A 45 14.25 -6.60 -5.92
CA PHE A 45 14.96 -6.95 -7.15
C PHE A 45 14.05 -6.88 -8.37
N ALA A 46 12.80 -7.36 -8.28
CA ALA A 46 11.82 -7.26 -9.35
C ALA A 46 11.60 -5.80 -9.79
N ARG A 47 11.46 -4.88 -8.82
CA ARG A 47 11.33 -3.44 -9.11
C ARG A 47 12.61 -2.84 -9.67
N LYS A 48 13.78 -3.24 -9.17
CA LYS A 48 15.09 -2.73 -9.60
C LYS A 48 15.40 -3.06 -11.06
N HIS A 49 15.07 -4.27 -11.50
CA HIS A 49 15.42 -4.77 -12.83
C HIS A 49 14.29 -4.64 -13.86
N ASN A 50 13.25 -3.87 -13.54
CA ASN A 50 12.24 -3.51 -14.53
C ASN A 50 12.86 -2.68 -15.66
N LEU A 51 12.42 -2.95 -16.89
CA LEU A 51 12.76 -2.12 -18.05
C LEU A 51 12.38 -0.65 -17.77
N PRO A 52 13.16 0.32 -18.26
CA PRO A 52 12.77 1.72 -18.15
C PRO A 52 11.47 1.96 -18.93
N GLY A 53 10.67 2.91 -18.46
CA GLY A 53 9.30 3.16 -18.94
C GLY A 53 9.13 3.21 -20.48
N PRO A 54 10.00 3.90 -21.24
CA PRO A 54 9.91 3.91 -22.70
C PRO A 54 10.06 2.51 -23.32
N LYS A 55 11.05 1.73 -22.85
CA LYS A 55 11.28 0.36 -23.34
C LYS A 55 10.14 -0.58 -22.96
N GLN A 56 9.55 -0.42 -21.77
CA GLN A 56 8.36 -1.19 -21.37
C GLN A 56 7.18 -0.96 -22.32
N LYS A 57 6.88 0.30 -22.66
CA LYS A 57 5.78 0.64 -23.57
C LYS A 57 5.98 0.05 -24.95
N MET A 58 7.21 0.13 -25.49
CA MET A 58 7.54 -0.46 -26.80
C MET A 58 7.35 -1.98 -26.80
N VAL A 59 7.88 -2.66 -25.78
CA VAL A 59 7.75 -4.12 -25.65
C VAL A 59 6.29 -4.53 -25.47
N ALA A 60 5.51 -3.78 -24.68
CA ALA A 60 4.08 -4.04 -24.49
C ALA A 60 3.29 -3.89 -25.80
N ALA A 61 3.54 -2.82 -26.56
CA ALA A 61 2.89 -2.60 -27.86
C ALA A 61 3.25 -3.70 -28.88
N ALA A 62 4.52 -4.12 -28.92
CA ALA A 62 4.95 -5.21 -29.79
C ALA A 62 4.28 -6.55 -29.41
N ARG A 63 4.13 -6.82 -28.11
CA ARG A 63 3.42 -8.01 -27.60
C ARG A 63 1.93 -7.96 -27.92
N ALA A 64 1.29 -6.80 -27.80
CA ALA A 64 -0.11 -6.61 -28.17
C ALA A 64 -0.34 -6.90 -29.66
N LYS A 65 0.48 -6.31 -30.55
CA LYS A 65 0.42 -6.58 -32.01
C LYS A 65 0.62 -8.07 -32.33
N LYS A 66 1.57 -8.74 -31.69
CA LYS A 66 1.77 -10.19 -31.87
C LYS A 66 0.55 -11.00 -31.42
N ARG A 67 -0.09 -10.61 -30.32
CA ARG A 67 -1.30 -11.27 -29.80
C ARG A 67 -2.50 -11.05 -30.73
N GLU A 68 -2.68 -9.85 -31.27
CA GLU A 68 -3.70 -9.55 -32.28
C GLU A 68 -3.49 -10.38 -33.56
N ALA A 69 -2.26 -10.44 -34.07
CA ALA A 69 -1.93 -11.24 -35.25
C ALA A 69 -2.19 -12.74 -35.03
N LEU A 70 -1.83 -13.27 -33.85
CA LEU A 70 -2.13 -14.65 -33.47
C LEU A 70 -3.65 -14.90 -33.39
N ALA A 71 -4.39 -13.98 -32.76
CA ALA A 71 -5.84 -14.09 -32.64
C ALA A 71 -6.53 -14.06 -34.01
N ALA A 72 -6.10 -13.18 -34.93
CA ALA A 72 -6.59 -13.14 -36.30
C ALA A 72 -6.31 -14.45 -37.05
N LYS A 73 -5.14 -15.06 -36.84
CA LYS A 73 -4.75 -16.33 -37.47
C LYS A 73 -5.52 -17.54 -36.93
N ILE A 74 -5.87 -17.53 -35.64
CA ILE A 74 -6.72 -18.55 -35.02
C ILE A 74 -8.17 -18.38 -35.49
N SER A 75 -8.64 -17.14 -35.65
CA SER A 75 -10.00 -16.84 -36.12
C SER A 75 -10.22 -17.17 -37.60
N SER A 76 -9.15 -17.32 -38.40
CA SER A 76 -9.23 -17.63 -39.83
C SER A 76 -9.14 -19.12 -40.15
N VAL A 77 -9.06 -19.98 -39.13
CA VAL A 77 -9.13 -21.46 -39.24
C VAL A 77 -10.52 -21.90 -38.80
#